data_AF-A0A640TNZ6-F1
#
_entry.id   AF-A0A640TNZ6-F1
#
_cell.length_a   1.000
_cell.length_b   1.000
_cell.length_c   1.000
_cell.angle_alpha   90.00
_cell.angle_beta   90.00
_cell.angle_gamma   90.00
#
_symmetry.space_group_name_H-M   'P 1'
#
loop_
_entity.id
_entity.type
_entity.pdbx_description
1 polymer ?
#
loop_
_entity_poly.entity_id
_entity_poly.type
_entity_poly.pdbx_seq_one_letter_code
_entity_poly.pdbx_strand_id
1 'polypeptide(L)'
;MGQPRDAFRWPGIVLCEMRTPNQWFRNSDVMPSWVITILLSVATTAVTGLFVLPRLEARNRRIQAGHIARDRLATAVLSLLASTARLQVMPVPPEGTETMRARLTGERTRWLEQIDEATRTLVDTMEQSTLGFPSAMRLRDLAVGFVGHARMVWISERPEEDRVRIVGELAALVQGIFFAAWWRGGRRLKLMSDLLALLQRLENGDA
;
A
#
# COMPACT_ATOMS: atom_id res chain seq x y z
N MET A 1 29.11 -4.28 61.68
CA MET A 1 30.42 -4.09 61.01
C MET A 1 30.11 -3.53 59.63
N GLY A 2 30.25 -2.26 59.28
CA GLY A 2 31.05 -1.18 59.86
C GLY A 2 32.15 -0.78 58.87
N GLN A 3 31.85 0.13 57.92
CA GLN A 3 32.76 1.16 57.37
C GLN A 3 32.06 2.00 56.27
N PRO A 4 32.55 3.22 55.97
CA PRO A 4 31.73 4.43 56.04
C PRO A 4 31.49 5.04 54.65
N ARG A 5 30.50 5.93 54.58
CA ARG A 5 30.24 6.79 53.43
C ARG A 5 31.16 8.00 53.53
N ASP A 6 32.13 8.08 52.62
CA ASP A 6 32.96 9.26 52.47
C ASP A 6 32.18 10.42 51.86
N ALA A 7 32.41 11.57 52.48
CA ALA A 7 31.76 12.83 52.23
C ALA A 7 32.18 13.42 50.89
N PHE A 8 31.20 13.63 49.99
CA PHE A 8 31.40 14.51 48.84
C PHE A 8 31.05 15.94 49.25
N ARG A 9 32.09 16.69 49.61
CA ARG A 9 32.07 18.08 50.05
C ARG A 9 32.08 18.98 48.81
N TRP A 10 30.95 19.57 48.45
CA TRP A 10 30.92 20.67 47.47
C TRP A 10 31.38 21.97 48.13
N PRO A 11 32.39 22.67 47.57
CA PRO A 11 32.72 24.01 48.00
C PRO A 11 31.86 25.03 47.22
N GLY A 12 31.27 25.99 47.94
CA GLY A 12 30.78 27.22 47.32
C GLY A 12 29.32 27.23 46.90
N ILE A 13 28.39 27.07 47.86
CA ILE A 13 27.06 27.66 47.73
C ILE A 13 27.09 28.99 48.48
N VAL A 14 27.41 30.06 47.76
CA VAL A 14 27.08 31.41 48.20
C VAL A 14 25.56 31.48 48.21
N LEU A 15 24.98 31.61 49.40
CA LEU A 15 23.58 31.98 49.60
C LEU A 15 23.36 33.34 48.94
N CYS A 16 22.89 33.31 47.69
CA CYS A 16 22.38 34.50 47.03
C CYS A 16 20.96 34.71 47.56
N GLU A 17 20.86 35.69 48.45
CA GLU A 17 19.63 36.21 49.04
C GLU A 17 18.60 36.48 47.93
N MET A 18 17.53 35.69 47.89
CA MET A 18 16.40 35.92 46.99
C MET A 18 15.67 37.21 47.39
N ARG A 19 16.16 38.33 46.89
CA ARG A 19 15.42 39.58 46.81
C ARG A 19 14.34 39.40 45.74
N THR A 20 13.08 39.29 46.18
CA THR A 20 11.90 39.29 45.33
C THR A 20 11.82 40.59 44.50
N PRO A 21 11.70 40.53 43.17
CA PRO A 21 11.24 41.66 42.37
C PRO A 21 9.80 41.40 41.94
N ASN A 22 8.87 41.46 42.89
CA ASN A 22 7.43 41.41 42.60
C ASN A 22 6.88 42.83 42.38
N GLN A 23 7.40 43.62 41.42
CA GLN A 23 6.85 44.97 41.17
C GLN A 23 6.85 45.48 39.71
N TRP A 24 6.94 44.61 38.69
CA TRP A 24 6.87 45.06 37.28
C TRP A 24 5.58 44.73 36.51
N PHE A 25 4.58 44.08 37.12
CA PHE A 25 3.26 43.89 36.53
C PHE A 25 2.18 44.70 37.26
N ARG A 26 2.42 46.00 37.40
CA ARG A 26 1.40 46.98 37.81
C ARG A 26 1.20 47.96 36.67
N ASN A 27 0.41 47.54 35.70
CA ASN A 27 -0.46 48.38 34.87
C ASN A 27 -0.81 47.60 33.63
N SER A 28 -1.82 46.75 33.78
CA SER A 28 -2.48 46.22 32.63
C SER A 28 -3.92 45.92 33.09
N ASP A 29 -4.85 46.77 32.65
CA ASP A 29 -6.29 46.50 32.61
C ASP A 29 -6.53 45.31 31.66
N VAL A 30 -5.92 44.17 31.96
CA VAL A 30 -5.93 42.96 31.13
C VAL A 30 -7.04 42.10 31.63
N MET A 31 -7.85 41.67 30.68
CA MET A 31 -8.91 40.71 30.85
C MET A 31 -8.58 39.61 31.88
N PRO A 32 -9.55 39.20 32.72
CA PRO A 32 -9.37 38.11 33.66
C PRO A 32 -8.75 36.88 32.99
N SER A 33 -7.84 36.19 33.66
CA SER A 33 -7.11 35.03 33.10
C SER A 33 -8.03 33.94 32.53
N TRP A 34 -9.23 33.76 33.09
CA TRP A 34 -10.23 32.83 32.56
C TRP A 34 -10.80 33.26 31.19
N VAL A 35 -10.91 34.57 30.94
CA VAL A 35 -11.37 35.13 29.64
C VAL A 35 -10.31 34.88 28.57
N ILE A 36 -9.02 35.05 28.91
CA ILE A 36 -7.93 34.75 27.99
C ILE A 36 -7.96 33.27 27.59
N THR A 37 -8.19 32.35 28.53
CA THR A 37 -8.28 30.91 28.25
C THR A 37 -9.46 30.58 27.32
N ILE A 38 -10.63 31.19 27.53
CA ILE A 38 -11.80 31.00 26.65
C ILE A 38 -11.53 31.58 25.25
N LEU A 39 -10.93 32.77 25.16
CA LEU A 39 -10.60 33.36 23.86
C LEU A 39 -9.54 32.55 23.12
N LEU A 40 -8.53 32.04 23.83
CA LEU A 40 -7.50 31.18 23.24
C LEU A 40 -8.10 29.87 22.73
N SER A 41 -9.02 29.26 23.48
CA SER A 41 -9.66 28.01 23.07
C SER A 41 -10.53 28.24 21.84
N VAL A 42 -11.39 29.26 21.84
CA VAL A 42 -12.22 29.63 20.69
C VAL A 42 -11.36 29.98 19.47
N ALA A 43 -10.29 30.76 19.64
CA ALA A 43 -9.37 31.10 18.55
C ALA A 43 -8.65 29.86 18.02
N THR A 44 -8.17 28.98 18.90
CA THR A 44 -7.48 27.75 18.49
C THR A 44 -8.43 26.81 17.75
N THR A 45 -9.66 26.64 18.23
CA THR A 45 -10.71 25.83 17.58
C THR A 45 -11.17 26.45 16.27
N ALA A 46 -11.30 27.77 16.16
CA ALA A 46 -11.63 28.44 14.91
C ALA A 46 -10.50 28.29 13.88
N VAL A 47 -9.23 28.42 14.29
CA VAL A 47 -8.07 28.27 13.40
C VAL A 47 -7.91 26.82 12.95
N THR A 48 -8.02 25.85 13.85
CA THR A 48 -8.00 24.42 13.48
C THR A 48 -9.21 24.05 12.63
N GLY A 49 -10.40 24.55 12.99
CA GLY A 49 -11.68 24.45 12.28
C GLY A 49 -11.63 24.91 10.84
N LEU A 50 -11.12 26.11 10.61
CA LEU A 50 -11.19 26.77 9.31
C LEU A 50 -9.98 26.51 8.42
N PHE A 51 -8.79 26.25 8.99
CA PHE A 51 -7.56 26.14 8.19
C PHE A 51 -6.95 24.73 8.19
N VAL A 52 -7.06 23.97 9.28
CA VAL A 52 -6.42 22.66 9.39
C VAL A 52 -7.33 21.56 8.89
N LEU A 53 -8.61 21.55 9.30
CA LEU A 53 -9.62 20.59 8.89
C LEU A 53 -9.78 20.46 7.36
N PRO A 54 -9.97 21.53 6.55
CA PRO A 54 -10.11 21.37 5.10
C PRO A 54 -8.86 20.78 4.44
N ARG A 55 -7.67 21.08 4.99
CA ARG A 55 -6.40 20.53 4.49
C ARG A 55 -6.22 19.07 4.87
N LEU A 56 -6.66 18.68 6.07
CA LEU A 56 -6.67 17.29 6.52
C LEU A 56 -7.70 16.47 5.75
N GLU A 57 -8.89 16.99 5.50
CA GLU A 57 -9.90 16.35 4.65
C GLU A 57 -9.39 16.13 3.23
N ALA A 58 -8.77 17.15 2.62
CA ALA A 58 -8.17 17.01 1.30
C ALA A 58 -7.06 15.94 1.26
N ARG A 59 -6.22 15.86 2.30
CA ARG A 59 -5.21 14.80 2.42
C ARG A 59 -5.84 13.43 2.65
N ASN A 60 -6.85 13.34 3.51
CA ASN A 60 -7.58 12.11 3.79
C ASN A 60 -8.21 11.55 2.51
N ARG A 61 -8.87 12.39 1.71
CA ARG A 61 -9.43 12.00 0.40
C ARG A 61 -8.36 11.43 -0.54
N ARG A 62 -7.16 12.02 -0.59
CA ARG A 62 -6.04 11.50 -1.41
C ARG A 62 -5.54 10.15 -0.92
N ILE A 63 -5.41 9.99 0.40
CA ILE A 63 -4.99 8.71 1.02
C ILE A 63 -6.04 7.63 0.75
N GLN A 64 -7.32 7.94 0.97
CA GLN A 64 -8.44 7.04 0.69
C GLN A 64 -8.49 6.63 -0.78
N ALA A 65 -8.33 7.58 -1.71
CA ALA A 65 -8.26 7.28 -3.14
C ALA A 65 -7.10 6.30 -3.45
N GLY A 66 -5.94 6.48 -2.81
CA GLY A 66 -4.81 5.56 -2.94
C GLY A 66 -5.09 4.16 -2.37
N HIS A 67 -5.84 4.03 -1.28
CA HIS A 67 -6.26 2.73 -0.75
C HIS A 67 -7.25 2.03 -1.66
N ILE A 68 -8.29 2.74 -2.11
CA ILE A 68 -9.29 2.21 -3.05
C ILE A 68 -8.61 1.69 -4.33
N ALA A 69 -7.63 2.42 -4.85
CA ALA A 69 -6.90 2.01 -6.04
C ALA A 69 -6.05 0.74 -5.79
N ARG A 70 -5.41 0.62 -4.62
CA ARG A 70 -4.71 -0.61 -4.22
C ARG A 70 -5.64 -1.80 -4.04
N ASP A 71 -6.82 -1.59 -3.45
CA ASP A 71 -7.80 -2.65 -3.23
C ASP A 71 -8.37 -3.17 -4.56
N ARG A 72 -8.57 -2.27 -5.54
CA ARG A 72 -8.94 -2.66 -6.92
C ARG A 72 -7.85 -3.49 -7.59
N LEU A 73 -6.59 -3.05 -7.50
CA LEU A 73 -5.45 -3.84 -7.99
C LEU A 73 -5.38 -5.22 -7.32
N ALA A 74 -5.52 -5.28 -6.00
CA ALA A 74 -5.51 -6.52 -5.24
C ALA A 74 -6.62 -7.49 -5.70
N THR A 75 -7.83 -6.95 -5.89
CA THR A 75 -9.00 -7.72 -6.33
C THR A 75 -8.78 -8.29 -7.72
N ALA A 76 -8.27 -7.49 -8.66
CA ALA A 76 -7.98 -7.96 -10.01
C ALA A 76 -6.86 -9.02 -10.03
N VAL A 77 -5.78 -8.83 -9.27
CA VAL A 77 -4.68 -9.81 -9.15
C VAL A 77 -5.17 -11.12 -8.53
N LEU A 78 -6.01 -11.05 -7.49
CA LEU A 78 -6.62 -12.24 -6.89
C LEU A 78 -7.57 -12.95 -7.86
N SER A 79 -8.32 -12.20 -8.66
CA SER A 79 -9.18 -12.76 -9.71
C SER A 79 -8.34 -13.51 -10.76
N LEU A 80 -7.23 -12.91 -11.21
CA LEU A 80 -6.29 -13.57 -12.13
C LEU A 80 -5.77 -14.88 -11.53
N LEU A 81 -5.24 -14.83 -10.30
CA LEU A 81 -4.71 -16.01 -9.61
C LEU A 81 -5.74 -17.13 -9.45
N ALA A 82 -6.97 -16.78 -9.04
CA ALA A 82 -8.03 -17.75 -8.86
C ALA A 82 -8.43 -18.40 -10.19
N SER A 83 -8.60 -17.61 -11.25
CA SER A 83 -8.99 -18.13 -12.57
C SER A 83 -7.88 -18.95 -13.22
N THR A 84 -6.62 -18.50 -13.15
CA THR A 84 -5.48 -19.27 -13.68
C THR A 84 -5.29 -20.57 -12.91
N ALA A 85 -5.44 -20.56 -11.58
CA ALA A 85 -5.35 -21.78 -10.77
C ALA A 85 -6.48 -22.77 -11.10
N ARG A 86 -7.72 -22.30 -11.29
CA ARG A 86 -8.85 -23.17 -11.69
C ARG A 86 -8.60 -23.83 -13.04
N LEU A 87 -8.09 -23.07 -14.02
CA LEU A 87 -7.77 -23.61 -15.35
C LEU A 87 -6.66 -24.66 -15.33
N GLN A 88 -5.70 -24.54 -14.42
CA GLN A 88 -4.61 -25.51 -14.26
C GLN A 88 -5.04 -26.77 -13.49
N VAL A 89 -5.89 -26.62 -12.48
CA VAL A 89 -6.29 -27.72 -11.58
C VAL A 89 -7.47 -28.53 -12.14
N MET A 90 -8.33 -27.94 -12.96
CA MET A 90 -9.54 -28.58 -13.49
C MET A 90 -9.46 -28.78 -15.01
N PRO A 91 -8.63 -29.72 -15.51
CA PRO A 91 -8.65 -30.10 -16.92
C PRO A 91 -9.95 -30.84 -17.26
N VAL A 92 -10.38 -30.74 -18.52
CA VAL A 92 -11.55 -31.48 -19.01
C VAL A 92 -11.16 -32.95 -19.22
N PRO A 93 -11.70 -33.91 -18.44
CA PRO A 93 -11.32 -35.30 -18.56
C PRO A 93 -11.88 -35.90 -19.86
N PRO A 94 -11.07 -36.64 -20.63
CA PRO A 94 -11.53 -37.25 -21.89
C PRO A 94 -12.56 -38.36 -21.68
N GLU A 95 -12.52 -39.04 -20.53
CA GLU A 95 -13.39 -40.19 -20.21
C GLU A 95 -14.79 -39.78 -19.72
N GLY A 96 -15.07 -38.48 -19.63
CA GLY A 96 -16.35 -37.94 -19.14
C GLY A 96 -17.53 -38.13 -20.10
N THR A 97 -18.74 -38.15 -19.54
CA THR A 97 -19.97 -38.06 -20.34
C THR A 97 -19.98 -36.77 -21.16
N GLU A 98 -20.61 -36.80 -22.35
CA GLU A 98 -20.67 -35.64 -23.26
C GLU A 98 -21.23 -34.39 -22.55
N THR A 99 -22.31 -34.55 -21.79
CA THR A 99 -22.91 -33.46 -21.01
C THR A 99 -21.95 -32.87 -19.98
N MET A 100 -21.12 -33.69 -19.33
CA MET A 100 -20.13 -33.23 -18.37
C MET A 100 -18.99 -32.47 -19.07
N ARG A 101 -18.49 -32.99 -20.20
CA ARG A 101 -17.47 -32.32 -21.01
C ARG A 101 -17.95 -30.97 -21.52
N ALA A 102 -19.20 -30.89 -22.02
CA ALA A 102 -19.80 -29.64 -22.46
C ALA A 102 -19.88 -28.60 -21.32
N ARG A 103 -20.31 -29.02 -20.12
CA ARG A 103 -20.39 -28.13 -18.94
C ARG A 103 -19.02 -27.64 -18.47
N LEU A 104 -18.04 -28.53 -18.40
CA LEU A 104 -16.68 -28.17 -18.01
C LEU A 104 -16.02 -27.23 -19.03
N THR A 105 -16.31 -27.44 -20.32
CA THR A 105 -15.86 -26.53 -21.38
C THR A 105 -16.47 -25.14 -21.20
N GLY A 106 -17.77 -25.05 -20.88
CA GLY A 106 -18.43 -23.77 -20.57
C GLY A 106 -17.83 -23.05 -19.36
N GLU A 107 -17.53 -23.76 -18.27
CA GLU A 107 -16.84 -23.18 -17.12
C GLU A 107 -15.41 -22.74 -17.45
N ARG A 108 -14.70 -23.50 -18.31
CA ARG A 108 -13.38 -23.10 -18.81
C ARG A 108 -13.46 -21.77 -19.56
N THR A 109 -14.38 -21.64 -20.51
CA THR A 109 -14.60 -20.40 -21.26
C THR A 109 -14.88 -19.23 -20.32
N ARG A 110 -15.74 -19.44 -19.32
CA ARG A 110 -16.04 -18.43 -18.31
C ARG A 110 -14.80 -17.97 -17.53
N TRP A 111 -13.90 -18.88 -17.15
CA TRP A 111 -12.67 -18.49 -16.45
C TRP A 111 -11.69 -17.74 -17.37
N LEU A 112 -11.62 -18.09 -18.65
CA LEU A 112 -10.84 -17.34 -19.63
C LEU A 112 -11.39 -15.91 -19.80
N GLU A 113 -12.70 -15.75 -19.89
CA GLU A 113 -13.35 -14.43 -19.92
C GLU A 113 -13.06 -13.61 -18.65
N GLN A 114 -13.03 -14.25 -17.48
CA GLN A 114 -12.65 -13.58 -16.23
C GLN A 114 -11.19 -13.10 -16.23
N ILE A 115 -10.27 -13.85 -16.84
CA ILE A 115 -8.88 -13.42 -17.00
C ILE A 115 -8.82 -12.22 -17.95
N ASP A 116 -9.52 -12.29 -19.08
CA ASP A 116 -9.56 -11.21 -20.04
C ASP A 116 -10.09 -9.92 -19.41
N GLU A 117 -11.22 -10.00 -18.71
CA GLU A 117 -11.83 -8.86 -18.03
C GLU A 117 -10.93 -8.31 -16.93
N ALA A 118 -10.28 -9.18 -16.13
CA ALA A 118 -9.34 -8.74 -15.11
C ALA A 118 -8.13 -8.03 -15.71
N THR A 119 -7.56 -8.53 -16.81
CA THR A 119 -6.43 -7.84 -17.48
C THR A 119 -6.83 -6.52 -18.11
N ARG A 120 -8.05 -6.39 -18.67
CA ARG A 120 -8.59 -5.12 -19.16
C ARG A 120 -8.77 -4.12 -18.01
N THR A 121 -9.43 -4.55 -16.95
CA THR A 121 -9.64 -3.73 -15.74
C THR A 121 -8.31 -3.22 -15.18
N LEU A 122 -7.26 -4.04 -15.17
CA LEU A 122 -5.93 -3.64 -14.72
C LEU A 122 -5.35 -2.49 -15.55
N VAL A 123 -5.49 -2.55 -16.87
CA VAL A 123 -5.01 -1.51 -17.79
C VAL A 123 -5.84 -0.23 -17.64
N ASP A 124 -7.17 -0.35 -17.66
CA ASP A 124 -8.09 0.79 -17.59
C ASP A 124 -7.96 1.56 -16.27
N THR A 125 -7.61 0.86 -15.18
CA THR A 125 -7.42 1.45 -13.86
C THR A 125 -5.95 1.75 -13.53
N MET A 126 -5.02 1.56 -14.47
CA MET A 126 -3.58 1.67 -14.21
C MET A 126 -3.19 3.09 -13.77
N GLU A 127 -3.73 4.13 -14.40
CA GLU A 127 -3.43 5.52 -14.04
C GLU A 127 -3.80 5.84 -12.60
N GLN A 128 -4.96 5.34 -12.14
CA GLN A 128 -5.43 5.54 -10.77
C GLN A 128 -4.61 4.71 -9.77
N SER A 129 -4.28 3.47 -10.15
CA SER A 129 -3.58 2.50 -9.30
C SER A 129 -2.12 2.86 -9.09
N THR A 130 -1.45 3.37 -10.12
CA THR A 130 -0.02 3.73 -10.07
C THR A 130 0.25 4.98 -9.25
N LEU A 131 -0.68 5.94 -9.22
CA LEU A 131 -0.63 7.11 -8.35
C LEU A 131 -0.83 6.75 -6.87
N GLY A 132 -1.44 5.60 -6.57
CA GLY A 132 -1.62 5.12 -5.21
C GLY A 132 -0.31 4.74 -4.53
N PHE A 133 0.70 4.31 -5.27
CA PHE A 133 1.98 3.85 -4.72
C PHE A 133 3.01 4.97 -4.54
N PRO A 134 3.77 4.98 -3.42
CA PRO A 134 4.91 5.87 -3.31
C PRO A 134 5.92 5.57 -4.42
N SER A 135 6.56 6.60 -4.95
CA SER A 135 7.65 6.47 -5.94
C SER A 135 8.90 5.78 -5.36
N ALA A 136 8.97 5.61 -4.05
CA ALA A 136 10.02 4.86 -3.38
C ALA A 136 10.06 3.39 -3.85
N MET A 137 11.27 2.86 -4.01
CA MET A 137 11.55 1.46 -4.41
C MET A 137 11.05 1.02 -5.80
N ARG A 138 10.74 1.96 -6.72
CA ARG A 138 10.29 1.63 -8.10
C ARG A 138 9.06 0.72 -8.16
N LEU A 139 8.27 0.68 -7.09
CA LEU A 139 7.05 -0.13 -7.00
C LEU A 139 6.02 0.30 -8.05
N ARG A 140 5.99 1.60 -8.37
CA ARG A 140 5.18 2.14 -9.46
C ARG A 140 5.56 1.52 -10.81
N ASP A 141 6.85 1.52 -11.14
CA ASP A 141 7.35 0.97 -12.41
C ASP A 141 7.06 -0.53 -12.53
N LEU A 142 7.22 -1.27 -11.42
CA LEU A 142 6.89 -2.70 -11.38
C LEU A 142 5.40 -2.96 -11.60
N ALA A 143 4.52 -2.17 -10.99
CA ALA A 143 3.08 -2.28 -11.19
C ALA A 143 2.70 -1.98 -12.64
N VAL A 144 3.26 -0.91 -13.23
CA VAL A 144 3.07 -0.56 -14.65
C VAL A 144 3.55 -1.69 -15.56
N GLY A 145 4.78 -2.18 -15.32
CA GLY A 145 5.38 -3.27 -16.09
C GLY A 145 4.53 -4.53 -16.04
N PHE A 146 4.11 -4.94 -14.84
CA PHE A 146 3.21 -6.08 -14.67
C PHE A 146 1.90 -5.90 -15.47
N VAL A 147 1.20 -4.78 -15.29
CA VAL A 147 -0.09 -4.55 -15.95
C VAL A 147 0.06 -4.60 -17.47
N GLY A 148 1.07 -3.92 -18.01
CA GLY A 148 1.37 -3.93 -19.43
C GLY A 148 1.69 -5.32 -19.97
N HIS A 149 2.56 -6.06 -19.30
CA HIS A 149 2.98 -7.39 -19.75
C HIS A 149 1.87 -8.44 -19.57
N ALA A 150 1.11 -8.39 -18.47
CA ALA A 150 -0.03 -9.28 -18.28
C ALA A 150 -1.05 -9.12 -19.40
N ARG A 151 -1.36 -7.88 -19.80
CA ARG A 151 -2.24 -7.63 -20.95
C ARG A 151 -1.63 -8.08 -22.26
N MET A 152 -0.36 -7.75 -22.52
CA MET A 152 0.34 -8.14 -23.75
C MET A 152 0.39 -9.66 -23.93
N VAL A 153 0.72 -10.41 -22.86
CA VAL A 153 0.71 -11.88 -22.87
C VAL A 153 -0.68 -12.39 -23.18
N TRP A 154 -1.72 -11.80 -22.59
CA TRP A 154 -3.08 -12.28 -22.79
C TRP A 154 -3.59 -12.09 -24.22
N ILE A 155 -3.27 -10.96 -24.87
CA ILE A 155 -3.66 -10.67 -26.26
C ILE A 155 -2.75 -11.31 -27.32
N SER A 156 -1.60 -11.85 -26.91
CA SER A 156 -0.66 -12.50 -27.83
C SER A 156 -1.24 -13.77 -28.47
N GLU A 157 -0.67 -14.16 -29.62
CA GLU A 157 -1.03 -15.39 -30.34
C GLU A 157 -0.47 -16.67 -29.68
N ARG A 158 0.02 -16.58 -28.44
CA ARG A 158 0.61 -17.71 -27.71
C ARG A 158 -0.45 -18.77 -27.38
N PRO A 159 -0.04 -20.05 -27.24
CA PRO A 159 -0.93 -21.10 -26.76
C PRO A 159 -1.64 -20.69 -25.47
N GLU A 160 -2.91 -21.08 -25.34
CA GLU A 160 -3.74 -20.71 -24.18
C GLU A 160 -3.09 -21.16 -22.85
N GLU A 161 -2.53 -22.36 -22.83
CA GLU A 161 -1.85 -22.92 -21.66
C GLU A 161 -0.67 -22.07 -21.21
N ASP A 162 0.13 -21.58 -22.16
CA ASP A 162 1.26 -20.70 -21.89
C ASP A 162 0.81 -19.33 -21.39
N ARG A 163 -0.24 -18.76 -22.01
CA ARG A 163 -0.81 -17.48 -21.55
C ARG A 163 -1.29 -17.59 -20.11
N VAL A 164 -2.04 -18.65 -19.78
CA VAL A 164 -2.56 -18.90 -18.44
C VAL A 164 -1.44 -19.10 -17.43
N ARG A 165 -0.40 -19.87 -17.79
CA ARG A 165 0.78 -20.10 -16.95
C ARG A 165 1.52 -18.81 -16.65
N ILE A 166 1.91 -18.06 -17.68
CA ILE A 166 2.70 -16.82 -17.54
C ILE A 166 1.94 -15.75 -16.77
N VAL A 167 0.65 -15.54 -17.08
CA VAL A 167 -0.19 -14.58 -16.35
C VAL A 167 -0.34 -14.98 -14.88
N GLY A 168 -0.51 -16.28 -14.61
CA GLY A 168 -0.56 -16.80 -13.23
C GLY A 168 0.74 -16.56 -12.46
N GLU A 169 1.89 -16.82 -13.08
CA GLU A 169 3.21 -16.57 -12.49
C GLU A 169 3.43 -15.08 -12.19
N LEU A 170 3.14 -14.21 -13.15
CA LEU A 170 3.18 -12.75 -12.98
C LEU A 170 2.31 -12.30 -11.81
N ALA A 171 1.06 -12.76 -11.76
CA ALA A 171 0.13 -12.41 -10.70
C ALA A 171 0.59 -12.91 -9.32
N ALA A 172 1.20 -14.10 -9.24
CA ALA A 172 1.71 -14.66 -8.00
C ALA A 172 2.87 -13.83 -7.43
N LEU A 173 3.80 -13.41 -8.29
CA LEU A 173 4.92 -12.57 -7.92
C LEU A 173 4.44 -11.20 -7.43
N VAL A 174 3.49 -10.57 -8.13
CA VAL A 174 2.89 -9.29 -7.73
C VAL A 174 2.14 -9.43 -6.42
N GLN A 175 1.36 -10.49 -6.23
CA GLN A 175 0.68 -10.77 -4.96
C GLN A 175 1.68 -10.85 -3.80
N GLY A 176 2.81 -11.52 -4.02
CA GLY A 176 3.89 -11.63 -3.04
C GLY A 176 4.64 -10.31 -2.78
N ILE A 177 4.78 -9.42 -3.78
CA ILE A 177 5.49 -8.15 -3.62
C ILE A 177 4.63 -7.08 -2.95
N PHE A 178 3.36 -6.97 -3.34
CA PHE A 178 2.50 -5.85 -2.95
C PHE A 178 1.61 -6.16 -1.75
N PHE A 179 1.19 -7.43 -1.60
CA PHE A 179 0.16 -7.81 -0.62
C PHE A 179 0.65 -8.81 0.44
N ALA A 180 1.91 -9.26 0.37
CA ALA A 180 2.50 -10.01 1.46
C ALA A 180 2.89 -9.11 2.64
N ALA A 181 2.85 -9.69 3.83
CA ALA A 181 3.18 -8.99 5.06
C ALA A 181 4.63 -8.44 5.06
N TRP A 182 4.76 -7.18 5.46
CA TRP A 182 5.99 -6.38 5.41
C TRP A 182 7.19 -6.98 6.18
N TRP A 183 6.94 -7.83 7.18
CA TRP A 183 8.01 -8.55 7.91
C TRP A 183 8.72 -9.64 7.08
N ARG A 184 8.23 -9.97 5.88
CA ARG A 184 8.93 -10.87 4.93
C ARG A 184 9.87 -10.12 3.98
N GLY A 185 10.46 -9.00 4.41
CA GLY A 185 11.27 -8.11 3.57
C GLY A 185 12.37 -8.82 2.76
N GLY A 186 13.05 -9.81 3.35
CA GLY A 186 14.09 -10.58 2.64
C GLY A 186 13.55 -11.40 1.45
N ARG A 187 12.32 -11.93 1.54
CA ARG A 187 11.67 -12.63 0.41
C ARG A 187 11.18 -11.66 -0.66
N ARG A 188 10.84 -10.43 -0.29
CA ARG A 188 10.33 -9.41 -1.22
C ARG A 188 11.35 -9.02 -2.28
N LEU A 189 12.63 -8.89 -1.91
CA LEU A 189 13.69 -8.57 -2.86
C LEU A 189 13.88 -9.68 -3.90
N LYS A 190 13.85 -10.95 -3.46
CA LYS A 190 13.90 -12.09 -4.39
C LYS A 190 12.71 -12.10 -5.34
N LEU A 191 11.50 -11.86 -4.83
CA LEU A 191 10.32 -11.80 -5.69
C LEU A 191 10.40 -10.64 -6.70
N MET A 192 10.97 -9.50 -6.31
CA MET A 192 11.23 -8.39 -7.23
C MET A 192 12.23 -8.76 -8.33
N SER A 193 13.34 -9.45 -7.99
CA SER A 193 14.29 -9.91 -9.00
C SER A 193 13.67 -10.94 -9.94
N ASP A 194 12.88 -11.87 -9.40
CA ASP A 194 12.21 -12.90 -10.19
C ASP A 194 11.18 -12.27 -11.14
N LEU A 195 10.42 -11.27 -10.68
CA LEU A 195 9.48 -10.51 -11.52
C LEU A 195 10.21 -9.75 -12.63
N LEU A 196 11.29 -9.04 -12.32
CA LEU A 196 12.07 -8.31 -13.32
C LEU A 196 12.67 -9.25 -14.36
N ALA A 197 13.21 -10.39 -13.93
CA ALA A 197 13.75 -11.40 -14.85
C ALA A 197 12.67 -11.97 -15.78
N LEU A 198 11.46 -12.20 -15.27
CA LEU A 198 10.34 -12.69 -16.08
C LEU A 198 9.86 -11.62 -17.07
N LEU A 199 9.72 -10.36 -16.63
CA LEU A 199 9.39 -9.24 -17.53
C LEU A 199 10.42 -9.09 -18.65
N GLN A 200 11.71 -9.18 -18.33
CA GLN A 200 12.78 -9.07 -19.33
C GLN A 200 12.81 -10.26 -20.30
N ARG A 201 12.47 -11.47 -19.86
CA ARG A 201 12.29 -12.63 -20.77
C ARG A 201 11.12 -12.43 -21.73
N LEU A 202 10.03 -11.82 -21.25
CA LEU A 202 8.88 -11.50 -22.10
C LEU A 202 9.22 -10.43 -23.13
N GLU A 203 9.99 -9.42 -22.76
CA GLU A 203 10.49 -8.38 -23.67
C GLU A 203 11.37 -8.96 -24.79
N ASN A 204 12.19 -9.95 -24.46
CA ASN A 204 13.05 -10.64 -25.43
C ASN A 204 12.31 -11.67 -26.31
N GLY A 205 11.07 -12.03 -25.96
CA GLY A 205 10.30 -13.05 -26.67
C GLY A 205 10.63 -14.51 -26.30
N ASP A 206 11.49 -14.74 -25.31
CA ASP A 206 12.03 -16.07 -24.94
C ASP A 206 11.15 -16.85 -23.94
N ALA A 207 10.08 -16.23 -23.43
CA ALA A 207 9.19 -16.82 -22.42
C ALA A 207 8.14 -17.75 -23.03
#